data_AF-A0AAT9HRZ7-F1
#
_entry.id   AF-A0AAT9HRZ7-F1
#
_cell.length_a   1.000
_cell.length_b   1.000
_cell.length_c   1.000
_cell.angle_alpha   90.00
_cell.angle_beta   90.00
_cell.angle_gamma   90.00
#
_symmetry.space_group_name_H-M   'P 1'
#
loop_
_entity.id
_entity.type
_entity.pdbx_description
1 polymer ?
#
loop_
_entity_poly.entity_id
_entity_poly.type
_entity_poly.pdbx_seq_one_letter_code
_entity_poly.pdbx_strand_id
1 'polypeptide(L)'
;MIVFGLSFELPLLLVMLNFTGILTGRRMLGWWRGMIMGITLFAAIATPSTDPLTMLALAGPIWILYFAAVAVALLNDRRKRRLEAMGPADDEASDLDLTPRTSIPPSPWPPCPNRPPGTGSTVMTT
;
A
#
# COMPACT_ATOMS: atom_id res chain seq x y z
N MET A 1 -25.49 23.86 -9.91
CA MET A 1 -24.11 24.01 -10.44
C MET A 1 -23.05 23.55 -9.45
N ILE A 2 -23.18 23.85 -8.15
CA ILE A 2 -22.20 23.42 -7.12
C ILE A 2 -22.04 21.89 -7.04
N VAL A 3 -23.13 21.13 -7.14
CA VAL A 3 -23.11 19.65 -7.08
C VAL A 3 -22.23 19.04 -8.18
N PHE A 4 -22.28 19.57 -9.41
CA PHE A 4 -21.42 19.09 -10.50
C PHE A 4 -19.94 19.33 -10.20
N GLY A 5 -19.58 20.50 -9.66
CA GLY A 5 -18.20 20.82 -9.25
C GLY A 5 -17.67 19.89 -8.16
N LEU A 6 -18.44 19.70 -7.08
CA LEU A 6 -18.10 18.77 -5.99
C LEU A 6 -18.00 17.31 -6.45
N SER A 7 -18.77 16.93 -7.49
CA SER A 7 -18.71 15.59 -8.06
C SER A 7 -17.38 15.29 -8.74
N PHE A 8 -16.65 16.32 -9.22
CA PHE A 8 -15.29 16.16 -9.76
C PHE A 8 -14.23 16.02 -8.66
N GLU A 9 -14.51 16.51 -7.46
CA GLU A 9 -13.58 16.44 -6.32
C GLU A 9 -13.47 15.02 -5.74
N LEU A 10 -14.59 14.27 -5.71
CA LEU A 10 -14.61 12.86 -5.28
C LEU A 10 -13.63 11.97 -6.07
N PRO A 11 -13.66 11.93 -7.42
CA PRO A 11 -12.69 11.21 -8.24
C PRO A 11 -11.25 11.63 -7.96
N LEU A 12 -10.99 12.93 -7.80
CA LEU A 12 -9.66 13.46 -7.53
C LEU A 12 -9.16 12.99 -6.15
N LEU A 13 -10.00 13.06 -5.12
CA LEU A 13 -9.71 12.53 -3.78
C LEU A 13 -9.41 11.04 -3.80
N LEU A 14 -10.17 10.25 -4.57
CA LEU A 14 -9.93 8.82 -4.76
C LEU A 14 -8.53 8.54 -5.35
N VAL A 15 -8.09 9.35 -6.32
CA VAL A 15 -6.75 9.27 -6.88
C VAL A 15 -5.69 9.70 -5.86
N MET A 16 -5.91 10.80 -5.13
CA MET A 16 -5.01 11.25 -4.08
C MET A 16 -4.82 10.19 -2.99
N LEU A 17 -5.91 9.53 -2.59
CA LEU A 17 -5.90 8.45 -1.60
C LEU A 17 -5.15 7.21 -2.10
N ASN A 18 -5.18 6.94 -3.42
CA ASN A 18 -4.33 5.94 -4.04
C ASN A 18 -2.84 6.33 -4.00
N PHE A 19 -2.51 7.59 -4.24
CA PHE A 19 -1.13 8.06 -4.15
C PHE A 19 -0.55 7.87 -2.73
N THR A 20 -1.33 8.18 -1.69
CA THR A 20 -0.99 7.96 -0.28
C THR A 20 -0.92 6.47 0.10
N GLY A 21 -1.37 5.55 -0.75
CA GLY A 21 -1.34 4.11 -0.52
C GLY A 21 -2.47 3.57 0.37
N ILE A 22 -3.39 4.43 0.82
CA ILE A 22 -4.53 4.05 1.66
C ILE A 22 -5.54 3.23 0.83
N LEU A 23 -5.72 3.58 -0.46
CA LEU A 23 -6.68 2.92 -1.35
C LEU A 23 -6.01 2.33 -2.59
N THR A 24 -6.02 1.00 -2.70
CA THR A 24 -5.46 0.28 -3.85
C THR A 24 -6.43 0.31 -5.04
N GLY A 25 -5.93 0.53 -6.26
CA GLY A 25 -6.75 0.50 -7.48
C GLY A 25 -7.50 -0.83 -7.66
N ARG A 26 -6.93 -1.94 -7.18
CA ARG A 26 -7.58 -3.27 -7.16
C ARG A 26 -8.85 -3.30 -6.29
N ARG A 27 -8.86 -2.60 -5.16
CA ARG A 27 -10.04 -2.51 -4.27
C ARG A 27 -11.13 -1.68 -4.91
N MET A 28 -10.74 -0.55 -5.53
CA MET A 28 -11.69 0.28 -6.27
C MET A 28 -12.33 -0.53 -7.40
N LEU A 29 -11.53 -1.24 -8.20
CA LEU A 29 -12.05 -2.09 -9.27
C LEU A 29 -12.93 -3.24 -8.77
N GLY A 30 -12.70 -3.77 -7.56
CA GLY A 30 -13.57 -4.81 -6.98
C GLY A 30 -14.97 -4.30 -6.61
N TRP A 31 -15.08 -3.03 -6.19
CA TRP A 31 -16.33 -2.41 -5.74
C TRP A 31 -17.02 -1.53 -6.78
N TRP A 32 -16.58 -1.60 -8.04
CA TRP A 32 -17.12 -0.78 -9.13
C TRP A 32 -18.65 -0.85 -9.27
N ARG A 33 -19.24 -2.04 -9.07
CA ARG A 33 -20.70 -2.25 -9.10
C ARG A 33 -21.40 -1.50 -7.95
N GLY A 34 -20.80 -1.52 -6.76
CA GLY A 34 -21.32 -0.80 -5.59
C GLY A 34 -21.27 0.71 -5.80
N MET A 35 -20.19 1.21 -6.41
CA MET A 35 -20.07 2.63 -6.76
C MET A 35 -21.10 3.06 -7.80
N ILE A 36 -21.30 2.28 -8.86
CA ILE A 36 -22.35 2.56 -9.87
C ILE A 36 -23.72 2.65 -9.21
N MET A 37 -24.08 1.65 -8.38
CA MET A 37 -25.35 1.62 -7.66
C MET A 37 -25.51 2.81 -6.71
N GLY A 38 -24.46 3.16 -5.96
CA GLY A 38 -24.46 4.31 -5.04
C GLY A 38 -24.62 5.64 -5.77
N ILE A 39 -23.91 5.83 -6.88
CA ILE A 39 -24.01 7.04 -7.71
C ILE A 39 -25.41 7.16 -8.33
N THR A 40 -25.99 6.06 -8.83
CA THR A 40 -27.37 6.09 -9.36
C THR A 40 -28.40 6.33 -8.29
N LEU A 41 -28.24 5.76 -7.10
CA LEU A 41 -29.14 5.99 -5.98
C LEU A 41 -29.07 7.44 -5.52
N PHE A 42 -27.88 8.01 -5.46
CA PHE A 42 -27.69 9.43 -5.16
C PHE A 42 -28.33 10.32 -6.23
N ALA A 43 -28.12 10.00 -7.51
CA ALA A 43 -28.77 10.70 -8.62
C ALA A 43 -30.30 10.60 -8.49
N ALA A 44 -30.84 9.43 -8.14
CA ALA A 44 -32.28 9.22 -7.95
C ALA A 44 -32.89 10.10 -6.86
N ILE A 45 -32.17 10.27 -5.76
CA ILE A 45 -32.60 11.14 -4.66
C ILE A 45 -32.45 12.62 -5.04
N ALA A 46 -31.43 12.96 -5.83
CA ALA A 46 -31.13 14.33 -6.24
C ALA A 46 -32.05 14.84 -7.37
N THR A 47 -32.54 13.96 -8.25
CA THR A 47 -33.47 14.32 -9.33
C THR A 47 -34.90 13.91 -9.00
N PRO A 48 -35.84 14.86 -8.85
CA PRO A 48 -37.24 14.54 -8.54
C PRO A 48 -37.99 13.87 -9.69
N SER A 49 -37.46 13.91 -10.94
CA SER A 49 -38.19 13.42 -12.11
C SER A 49 -38.13 11.89 -12.27
N THR A 50 -37.25 11.18 -11.56
CA THR A 50 -37.09 9.70 -11.63
C THR A 50 -36.95 9.12 -13.04
N ASP A 51 -36.65 9.96 -14.05
CA ASP A 51 -36.52 9.50 -15.44
C ASP A 51 -35.13 8.90 -15.65
N PRO A 52 -35.01 7.68 -16.20
CA PRO A 52 -33.71 7.03 -16.38
C PRO A 52 -32.73 7.83 -17.23
N LEU A 53 -33.24 8.56 -18.23
CA LEU A 53 -32.42 9.36 -19.14
C LEU A 53 -31.77 10.56 -18.44
N THR A 54 -32.53 11.28 -17.61
CA THR A 54 -32.01 12.45 -16.88
C THR A 54 -31.09 12.01 -15.74
N MET A 55 -31.41 10.90 -15.08
CA MET A 55 -30.53 10.26 -14.09
C MET A 55 -29.18 9.85 -14.71
N LEU A 56 -29.20 9.24 -15.89
CA LEU A 56 -27.97 8.86 -16.61
C LEU A 56 -27.19 10.08 -17.10
N ALA A 57 -27.84 11.17 -17.49
CA ALA A 57 -27.16 12.41 -17.87
C ALA A 57 -26.38 13.03 -16.69
N LEU A 58 -26.84 12.82 -15.45
CA LEU A 58 -26.18 13.29 -14.23
C LEU A 58 -25.14 12.28 -13.71
N ALA A 59 -25.48 10.99 -13.66
CA ALA A 59 -24.61 9.92 -13.18
C ALA A 59 -23.47 9.60 -14.16
N GLY A 60 -23.72 9.70 -15.47
CA GLY A 60 -22.78 9.40 -16.55
C GLY A 60 -21.41 10.07 -16.40
N PRO A 61 -21.33 11.41 -16.24
CA PRO A 61 -20.05 12.08 -16.03
C PRO A 61 -19.32 11.59 -14.76
N ILE A 62 -20.04 11.30 -13.67
CA ILE A 62 -19.47 10.79 -12.42
C ILE A 62 -18.90 9.37 -12.61
N TRP A 63 -19.62 8.51 -13.34
CA TRP A 63 -19.14 7.18 -13.70
C TRP A 63 -17.85 7.24 -14.50
N ILE A 64 -17.81 8.08 -15.54
CA ILE A 64 -16.62 8.26 -16.39
C ILE A 64 -15.42 8.67 -15.53
N LEU A 65 -15.60 9.65 -14.65
CA LEU A 65 -14.54 10.11 -13.77
C LEU A 65 -14.08 9.03 -12.78
N TYR A 66 -15.00 8.26 -12.23
CA TYR A 66 -14.67 7.14 -11.35
C TYR A 66 -13.81 6.10 -12.08
N PHE A 67 -14.20 5.70 -13.30
CA PHE A 67 -13.38 4.78 -14.10
C PHE A 67 -12.02 5.37 -14.49
N ALA A 68 -11.96 6.67 -14.78
CA ALA A 68 -10.70 7.36 -15.03
C ALA A 68 -9.79 7.34 -13.78
N ALA A 69 -10.34 7.62 -12.59
CA ALA A 69 -9.63 7.53 -11.32
C ALA A 69 -9.11 6.11 -11.05
N VAL A 70 -9.94 5.09 -11.30
CA VAL A 70 -9.54 3.68 -11.18
C VAL A 70 -8.42 3.33 -12.14
N ALA A 71 -8.49 3.79 -13.40
CA ALA A 71 -7.44 3.55 -14.40
C ALA A 71 -6.10 4.18 -13.98
N VAL A 72 -6.13 5.43 -13.51
CA VAL A 72 -4.95 6.13 -12.99
C VAL A 72 -4.38 5.41 -11.76
N ALA A 73 -5.23 5.00 -10.82
CA ALA A 73 -4.83 4.27 -9.63
C ALA A 73 -4.17 2.92 -9.97
N LEU A 74 -4.74 2.17 -10.91
CA LEU A 74 -4.18 0.89 -11.38
C LEU A 74 -2.83 1.08 -12.09
N LEU A 75 -2.68 2.15 -12.88
CA LEU A 75 -1.42 2.48 -13.54
C LEU A 75 -0.34 2.85 -12.52
N ASN A 76 -0.70 3.65 -11.52
CA ASN A 76 0.19 4.05 -10.44
C ASN A 76 0.63 2.86 -9.58
N ASP A 77 -0.32 2.01 -9.16
CA ASP A 77 -0.04 0.78 -8.40
C ASP A 77 0.87 -0.17 -9.19
N ARG A 78 0.64 -0.31 -10.52
CA ARG A 78 1.51 -1.10 -11.40
C ARG A 78 2.92 -0.53 -11.47
N ARG A 79 3.06 0.80 -11.56
CA ARG A 79 4.36 1.47 -11.64
C ARG A 79 5.15 1.32 -10.35
N LYS A 80 4.52 1.50 -9.18
CA LYS A 80 5.14 1.29 -7.87
C LYS A 80 5.63 -0.16 -7.70
N ARG A 81 4.76 -1.14 -7.97
CA ARG A 81 5.14 -2.57 -7.91
C ARG A 81 6.28 -2.94 -8.85
N ARG A 82 6.38 -2.28 -10.01
CA ARG A 82 7.46 -2.52 -10.96
C ARG A 82 8.77 -1.97 -10.42
N LEU A 83 8.76 -0.78 -9.83
CA LEU A 83 9.92 -0.14 -9.21
C LEU A 83 10.45 -0.97 -8.02
N GLU A 84 9.56 -1.40 -7.12
CA GLU A 84 9.91 -2.30 -6.01
C GLU A 84 10.54 -3.62 -6.49
N ALA A 85 10.05 -4.17 -7.61
CA ALA A 85 10.60 -5.40 -8.19
C ALA A 85 11.96 -5.23 -8.88
N MET A 86 12.36 -4.00 -9.22
CA MET A 86 13.67 -3.73 -9.83
C MET A 86 14.79 -3.64 -8.78
N GLY A 87 14.46 -3.62 -7.49
CA GLY A 87 15.42 -3.33 -6.42
C GLY A 87 15.85 -1.85 -6.43
N PRO A 88 16.50 -1.38 -5.35
CA PRO A 88 17.13 -0.05 -5.35
C PRO A 88 18.04 0.06 -6.58
N ALA A 89 18.02 1.21 -7.25
CA ALA A 89 18.98 1.47 -8.32
C ALA A 89 20.40 1.35 -7.76
N ASP A 90 21.40 1.03 -8.60
CA ASP A 90 22.80 0.89 -8.16
C ASP A 90 23.34 2.16 -7.44
N ASP A 91 22.68 3.31 -7.65
CA ASP A 91 22.97 4.62 -7.03
C ASP A 91 22.20 4.89 -5.71
N GLU A 92 21.22 4.06 -5.35
CA GLU A 92 20.40 4.18 -4.15
C GLU A 92 21.03 3.34 -3.03
N ALA A 93 21.81 4.00 -2.17
CA ALA A 93 22.54 3.35 -1.09
C ALA A 93 21.58 2.58 -0.16
N SER A 94 21.81 1.27 -0.02
CA SER A 94 21.10 0.44 0.94
C SER A 94 21.17 1.05 2.34
N ASP A 95 20.04 1.19 3.01
CA ASP A 95 19.99 1.51 4.44
C ASP A 95 20.78 0.43 5.21
N LEU A 96 21.95 0.79 5.71
CA LEU A 96 22.76 -0.07 6.57
C LEU A 96 21.99 -0.24 7.89
N ASP A 97 21.55 -1.46 8.20
CA ASP A 97 20.96 -1.79 9.49
C ASP A 97 22.01 -1.63 10.61
N LEU A 98 22.02 -0.44 11.22
CA LEU A 98 22.89 -0.03 12.31
C LEU A 98 22.35 -0.42 13.68
N THR A 99 21.28 -1.24 13.77
CA THR A 99 20.89 -1.81 15.06
C THR A 99 21.99 -2.78 15.51
N PRO A 100 22.76 -2.47 16.58
CA PRO A 100 23.70 -3.43 17.10
C PRO A 100 22.85 -4.59 17.63
N ARG A 101 23.06 -5.81 17.15
CA ARG A 101 22.49 -7.01 17.76
C ARG A 101 23.06 -7.13 19.17
N THR A 102 22.44 -6.47 20.15
CA THR A 102 22.91 -6.37 21.54
C THR A 102 22.59 -7.61 22.39
N SER A 103 22.26 -8.76 21.80
CA SER A 103 22.04 -9.98 22.58
C SER A 103 22.04 -11.25 21.73
N ILE A 104 23.18 -11.61 21.15
CA ILE A 104 23.51 -13.03 21.08
C ILE A 104 24.44 -13.27 22.28
N PRO A 105 23.95 -13.80 23.43
CA PRO A 105 24.88 -14.32 24.41
C PRO A 105 25.72 -15.39 23.70
N PRO A 106 27.05 -15.45 23.92
CA PRO A 106 27.88 -16.47 23.31
C PRO A 106 27.25 -17.83 23.58
N SER A 107 26.92 -18.57 22.53
CA SER A 107 26.46 -19.95 22.68
C SER A 107 27.50 -20.69 23.53
N PRO A 108 27.10 -21.54 24.49
CA PRO A 108 28.03 -22.44 25.14
C PRO A 108 28.61 -23.35 24.07
N TRP A 109 29.81 -23.02 23.58
CA TRP A 109 30.50 -23.88 22.65
C TRP A 109 30.77 -25.22 23.34
N PRO A 110 30.61 -26.36 22.66
CA PRO A 110 30.97 -27.64 23.24
C PRO A 110 32.46 -27.64 23.64
N PRO A 111 32.84 -28.31 24.74
CA PRO A 111 34.25 -28.43 25.13
C PRO A 111 35.07 -28.99 23.97
N CYS A 112 36.25 -28.41 23.71
CA CYS A 112 37.15 -28.92 22.68
C CYS A 112 37.39 -30.44 22.88
N PRO A 113 37.17 -31.30 21.86
CA PRO A 113 37.21 -32.76 22.00
C PRO A 113 38.55 -33.37 22.46
N ASN A 114 39.61 -32.58 22.56
CA ASN A 114 40.98 -33.09 22.69
C ASN A 114 41.87 -32.20 23.57
N ARG A 115 41.41 -31.82 24.77
CA ARG A 115 42.30 -31.26 25.79
C ARG A 115 43.29 -32.35 26.24
N PRO A 116 44.60 -32.25 25.98
CA PRO A 116 45.56 -33.22 26.50
C PRO A 116 45.57 -33.16 28.04
N PRO A 117 45.76 -34.30 28.73
CA PRO A 117 45.81 -34.34 30.18
C PRO A 117 46.91 -33.42 30.72
N GLY A 118 46.57 -32.69 31.77
CA GLY A 118 47.27 -31.53 32.30
C GLY A 118 48.78 -31.67 32.43
N THR A 119 49.50 -30.72 31.83
CA THR A 119 50.82 -30.33 32.31
C THR A 119 50.62 -29.23 33.35
N GLY A 120 50.87 -29.59 34.62
CA GLY A 120 51.05 -28.79 35.82
C GLY A 120 50.57 -27.32 35.84
N SER A 121 49.54 -27.06 36.65
CA SER A 121 49.33 -25.75 37.27
C SER A 121 49.03 -25.97 38.75
N THR A 122 50.06 -26.44 39.46
CA THR A 122 50.19 -26.29 40.91
C THR A 122 50.79 -24.90 41.13
N VAL A 123 50.00 -23.83 41.13
CA VAL A 123 50.49 -22.53 41.59
C VAL A 123 49.36 -21.75 42.28
N MET A 124 49.63 -21.43 43.55
CA MET A 124 49.03 -20.41 44.40
C MET A 124 47.58 -20.61 44.89
N THR A 125 47.44 -21.50 45.88
CA THR A 125 46.74 -21.15 47.12
C THR A 125 47.77 -20.59 48.12
N THR A 126 47.70 -19.30 48.43
CA THR A 126 47.97 -18.63 49.72
C THR A 126 47.84 -17.13 49.48
#